data_AF-A0A7S0KFR6-F1
#
_entry.id   AF-A0A7S0KFR6-F1
#
_cell.length_a   1.000
_cell.length_b   1.000
_cell.length_c   1.000
_cell.angle_alpha   90.00
_cell.angle_beta   90.00
_cell.angle_gamma   90.00
#
_symmetry.space_group_name_H-M   'P 1'
#
loop_
_entity.id
_entity.type
_entity.pdbx_description
1 polymer ?
#
loop_
_entity_poly.entity_id
_entity_poly.type
_entity_poly.pdbx_seq_one_letter_code
_entity_poly.pdbx_strand_id
1 'polypeptide(L)'
;MMNGKPWTYQADCYAIASTIHCLLYGSYMDVELTPGTTNTYRQRQPLRRYWKTELWEVVFDRLLNQPTESTPPPLGSLRAMLEERMRGEGQNIRKLLMHQTIDMYQQIRDGK
;
A
#
# COMPACT_ATOMS: atom_id res chain seq x y z
N MET A 1 -13.36 11.12 6.67
CA MET A 1 -13.53 12.59 6.52
C MET A 1 -14.00 13.06 5.13
N MET A 2 -13.90 12.29 4.02
CA MET A 2 -14.35 12.73 2.68
C MET A 2 -15.88 12.74 2.46
N ASN A 3 -16.64 11.87 3.14
CA ASN A 3 -18.08 11.67 2.88
C ASN A 3 -18.98 11.89 4.11
N GLY A 4 -18.50 12.55 5.16
CA GLY A 4 -19.25 12.73 6.42
C GLY A 4 -19.56 11.44 7.20
N LYS A 5 -19.05 10.29 6.75
CA LYS A 5 -19.21 9.00 7.45
C LYS A 5 -18.32 8.94 8.70
N PRO A 6 -18.79 8.28 9.78
CA PRO A 6 -17.95 8.02 10.95
C PRO A 6 -16.73 7.20 10.53
N TRP A 7 -15.58 7.54 11.09
CA TRP A 7 -14.30 6.90 10.78
C TRP A 7 -13.59 6.54 12.08
N THR A 8 -13.10 5.32 12.12
CA THR A 8 -12.27 4.75 13.17
C THR A 8 -10.99 4.25 12.50
N TYR A 9 -10.88 2.95 12.28
CA TYR A 9 -9.70 2.28 11.71
C TYR A 9 -9.47 2.56 10.21
N GLN A 10 -10.47 3.12 9.51
CA GLN A 10 -10.37 3.40 8.08
C GLN A 10 -9.34 4.50 7.78
N ALA A 11 -9.13 5.44 8.71
CA ALA A 11 -8.11 6.48 8.55
C ALA A 11 -6.69 5.88 8.52
N ASP A 12 -6.40 4.97 9.45
CA ASP A 12 -5.10 4.29 9.50
C ASP A 12 -4.90 3.38 8.28
N CYS A 13 -5.94 2.66 7.85
CA CYS A 13 -5.87 1.82 6.64
C CYS A 13 -5.61 2.66 5.38
N TYR A 14 -6.24 3.82 5.27
CA TYR A 14 -5.97 4.77 4.20
C TYR A 14 -4.53 5.31 4.25
N ALA A 15 -4.00 5.60 5.44
CA ALA A 15 -2.61 6.06 5.60
C ALA A 15 -1.59 4.98 5.20
N ILE A 16 -1.86 3.71 5.53
CA ILE A 16 -1.05 2.57 5.09
C ILE A 16 -1.09 2.46 3.56
N ALA A 17 -2.28 2.49 2.94
CA ALA A 17 -2.41 2.46 1.49
C ALA A 17 -1.67 3.62 0.80
N SER A 18 -1.79 4.82 1.36
CA SER A 18 -1.10 6.03 0.87
C SER A 18 0.42 5.86 0.93
N THR A 19 0.94 5.31 2.02
CA THR A 19 2.38 5.06 2.18
C THR A 19 2.88 4.04 1.16
N ILE A 20 2.15 2.94 0.98
CA ILE A 20 2.46 1.92 -0.05
C ILE A 20 2.47 2.54 -1.44
N HIS A 21 1.48 3.38 -1.77
CA HIS A 21 1.42 4.09 -3.05
C HIS A 21 2.65 4.99 -3.24
N CYS A 22 3.03 5.78 -2.24
CA CYS A 22 4.23 6.61 -2.30
C CYS A 22 5.49 5.78 -2.56
N LEU A 23 5.62 4.63 -1.90
CA LEU A 23 6.77 3.73 -2.10
C LEU A 23 6.81 3.09 -3.49
N LEU A 24 5.65 2.79 -4.07
CA LEU A 24 5.56 2.20 -5.40
C LEU A 24 5.75 3.23 -6.52
N TYR A 25 5.10 4.38 -6.40
CA TYR A 25 4.95 5.35 -7.50
C TYR A 25 5.78 6.61 -7.34
N GLY A 26 6.32 6.90 -6.14
CA GLY A 26 7.04 8.14 -5.86
C GLY A 26 6.15 9.39 -5.85
N SER A 27 4.83 9.23 -5.71
CA SER A 27 3.86 10.32 -5.69
C SER A 27 2.71 10.02 -4.73
N TYR A 28 2.00 11.07 -4.32
CA TYR A 28 0.85 10.94 -3.42
C TYR A 28 -0.31 10.20 -4.08
N MET A 29 -0.99 9.38 -3.27
CA MET A 29 -2.14 8.59 -3.71
C MET A 29 -3.35 9.49 -3.98
N ASP A 30 -3.96 9.31 -5.14
CA ASP A 30 -5.30 9.82 -5.46
C ASP A 30 -6.25 8.63 -5.60
N VAL A 31 -7.49 8.79 -5.12
CA VAL A 31 -8.48 7.71 -5.03
C VAL A 31 -9.75 8.14 -5.74
N GLU A 32 -10.28 7.25 -6.57
CA GLU A 32 -11.55 7.45 -7.26
C GLU A 32 -12.59 6.44 -6.79
N LEU A 33 -13.85 6.88 -6.81
CA LEU A 33 -15.00 6.03 -6.55
C LEU A 33 -15.38 5.33 -7.85
N THR A 34 -15.36 4.00 -7.84
CA THR A 34 -15.90 3.18 -8.93
C THR A 34 -17.37 2.93 -8.64
N PRO A 35 -18.30 3.51 -9.43
CA PRO A 35 -19.72 3.27 -9.26
C PRO A 35 -20.08 1.83 -9.67
N GLY A 36 -20.92 1.17 -8.88
CA GLY A 36 -21.35 -0.20 -9.10
C GLY A 36 -22.49 -0.61 -8.16
N THR A 37 -22.81 -1.90 -8.08
CA THR A 37 -23.76 -2.46 -7.09
C THR A 37 -23.34 -2.15 -5.65
N THR A 38 -22.04 -2.17 -5.40
CA THR A 38 -21.41 -1.56 -4.24
C THR A 38 -20.38 -0.56 -4.74
N ASN A 39 -20.48 0.69 -4.28
CA ASN A 39 -19.48 1.70 -4.59
C ASN A 39 -18.15 1.31 -3.92
N THR A 40 -17.09 1.15 -4.70
CA THR A 40 -15.75 0.80 -4.21
C THR A 40 -14.74 1.89 -4.51
N TYR A 41 -13.78 2.07 -3.62
CA TYR A 41 -12.67 2.99 -3.80
C TYR A 41 -11.49 2.25 -4.41
N ARG A 42 -10.85 2.88 -5.40
CA ARG A 42 -9.61 2.40 -6.01
C ARG A 42 -8.63 3.54 -6.23
N GLN A 43 -7.34 3.22 -6.24
CA GLN A 43 -6.31 4.16 -6.65
C GLN A 43 -6.53 4.57 -8.11
N ARG A 44 -6.35 5.86 -8.40
CA ARG A 44 -6.52 6.43 -9.74
C ARG A 44 -5.38 6.02 -10.68
N GLN A 45 -4.18 5.83 -10.14
CA GLN A 45 -3.01 5.45 -10.92
C GLN A 45 -3.02 3.94 -11.19
N PRO A 46 -2.93 3.48 -12.45
CA PRO A 46 -2.94 2.06 -12.77
C PRO A 46 -1.67 1.35 -12.28
N LEU A 47 -1.79 0.08 -11.91
CA LEU A 47 -0.64 -0.77 -11.59
C LEU A 47 0.17 -1.08 -12.84
N ARG A 48 1.50 -1.06 -12.73
CA ARG A 48 2.38 -1.44 -13.85
C ARG A 48 2.28 -2.94 -14.09
N ARG A 49 2.23 -3.36 -15.36
CA ARG A 49 2.03 -4.77 -15.77
C ARG A 49 2.98 -5.77 -15.12
N TYR A 50 4.22 -5.39 -14.89
CA TYR A 50 5.25 -6.28 -14.31
C TYR A 50 5.29 -6.24 -12.78
N TRP A 51 4.49 -5.39 -12.16
CA TRP A 51 4.29 -5.46 -10.72
C TRP A 51 3.36 -6.62 -10.44
N LYS A 52 3.48 -7.21 -9.25
CA LYS A 52 2.61 -8.30 -8.80
C LYS A 52 1.16 -7.77 -8.68
N THR A 53 0.48 -7.54 -9.80
CA THR A 53 -0.77 -6.77 -9.89
C THR A 53 -1.84 -7.41 -9.03
N GLU A 54 -2.00 -8.73 -9.14
CA GLU A 54 -2.94 -9.51 -8.33
C GLU A 54 -2.75 -9.28 -6.82
N LEU A 55 -1.49 -9.21 -6.35
CA LEU A 55 -1.19 -8.96 -4.94
C LEU A 55 -1.59 -7.53 -4.54
N TRP A 56 -1.16 -6.55 -5.33
CA TRP A 56 -1.40 -5.15 -5.00
C TRP A 56 -2.88 -4.78 -5.10
N GLU A 57 -3.63 -5.36 -6.05
CA GLU A 57 -5.08 -5.19 -6.16
C GLU A 57 -5.77 -5.63 -4.87
N VAL A 58 -5.44 -6.82 -4.34
CA VAL A 58 -6.00 -7.29 -3.06
C VAL A 58 -5.58 -6.40 -1.88
N VAL A 59 -4.34 -5.92 -1.86
CA VAL A 59 -3.84 -5.03 -0.79
C VAL A 59 -4.60 -3.70 -0.78
N PHE A 60 -4.67 -3.02 -1.93
CA PHE A 60 -5.34 -1.73 -2.04
C PHE A 60 -6.85 -1.85 -1.82
N ASP A 61 -7.49 -2.88 -2.39
CA ASP A 61 -8.92 -3.11 -2.20
C ASP A 61 -9.25 -3.30 -0.72
N ARG A 62 -8.52 -4.18 -0.01
CA ARG A 62 -8.74 -4.38 1.42
C ARG A 62 -8.52 -3.10 2.20
N LEU A 63 -7.42 -2.36 1.98
CA LEU A 63 -7.14 -1.18 2.78
C LEU A 63 -8.12 -0.01 2.53
N LEU A 64 -8.58 0.16 1.28
CA LEU A 64 -9.47 1.28 0.92
C LEU A 64 -10.95 0.99 1.18
N ASN A 65 -11.37 -0.28 1.12
CA ASN A 65 -12.77 -0.68 1.23
C ASN A 65 -13.10 -1.36 2.57
N GLN A 66 -12.54 -0.84 3.67
CA GLN A 66 -12.83 -1.35 5.01
C GLN A 66 -14.28 -1.02 5.45
N PRO A 67 -14.99 -1.97 6.08
CA PRO A 67 -16.33 -1.72 6.59
C PRO A 67 -16.31 -0.68 7.72
N THR A 68 -17.43 0.01 7.93
CA THR A 68 -17.59 1.04 8.98
C THR A 68 -17.83 0.42 10.38
N GLU A 69 -17.42 -0.82 10.58
CA GLU A 69 -17.64 -1.55 11.82
C GLU A 69 -16.74 -1.05 12.95
N SER A 70 -17.17 -1.30 14.20
CA SER A 70 -16.40 -0.96 15.40
C SER A 70 -15.30 -1.98 15.72
N THR A 71 -15.13 -3.01 14.90
CA THR A 71 -14.12 -4.04 15.05
C THR A 71 -12.85 -3.66 14.27
N PRO A 72 -11.66 -3.90 14.83
CA PRO A 72 -10.42 -3.69 14.11
C PRO A 72 -10.37 -4.56 12.84
N PRO A 73 -9.91 -4.01 11.71
CA PRO A 73 -9.81 -4.76 10.47
C PRO A 73 -8.79 -5.91 10.62
N PRO A 74 -9.07 -7.13 10.11
CA PRO A 74 -8.17 -8.27 10.25
C PRO A 74 -6.97 -8.18 9.30
N LEU A 75 -6.06 -7.24 9.57
CA LEU A 75 -4.83 -7.00 8.79
C LEU A 75 -3.82 -8.15 8.88
N GLY A 76 -3.97 -9.06 9.86
CA GLY A 76 -3.09 -10.23 10.00
C GLY A 76 -3.09 -11.13 8.76
N SER A 77 -4.23 -11.27 8.08
CA SER A 77 -4.34 -12.03 6.83
C SER A 77 -3.59 -11.35 5.67
N LEU A 78 -3.59 -10.01 5.64
CA LEU A 78 -2.85 -9.23 4.65
C LEU A 78 -1.34 -9.36 4.89
N ARG A 79 -0.91 -9.28 6.16
CA ARG A 79 0.49 -9.48 6.54
C ARG A 79 0.98 -10.88 6.14
N ALA A 80 0.23 -11.93 6.49
CA ALA A 80 0.60 -13.30 6.13
C ALA A 80 0.74 -13.50 4.61
N MET A 81 -0.14 -12.87 3.82
CA MET A 81 -0.07 -12.90 2.36
C MET A 81 1.21 -12.24 1.83
N LEU A 82 1.60 -11.09 2.40
CA LEU A 82 2.84 -10.41 2.04
C LEU A 82 4.08 -11.20 2.45
N GLU A 83 4.10 -11.74 3.68
CA GLU A 83 5.18 -12.58 4.21
C GLU A 83 5.40 -13.82 3.35
N GLU A 84 4.32 -14.48 2.93
CA GLU A 84 4.41 -15.66 2.07
C GLU A 84 5.01 -15.31 0.70
N ARG A 85 4.67 -14.16 0.13
CA ARG A 85 5.27 -13.68 -1.13
C ARG A 85 6.74 -13.27 -0.99
N MET A 86 7.17 -12.91 0.22
CA MET A 86 8.57 -12.62 0.52
C MET A 86 9.38 -13.87 0.85
N ARG A 87 8.73 -15.02 1.08
CA ARG A 87 9.41 -16.27 1.39
C ARG A 87 10.33 -16.66 0.23
N GLY A 88 11.62 -16.80 0.51
CA GLY A 88 12.64 -17.16 -0.49
C GLY A 88 13.35 -15.97 -1.15
N GLU A 89 12.87 -14.74 -0.97
CA GLU A 89 13.50 -13.53 -1.54
C GLU A 89 14.65 -12.97 -0.67
N GLY A 90 15.05 -13.68 0.40
CA GLY A 90 15.97 -13.14 1.41
C GLY A 90 17.31 -12.62 0.88
N GLN A 91 17.92 -13.33 -0.08
CA GLN A 91 19.18 -12.88 -0.71
C GLN A 91 18.98 -11.63 -1.58
N ASN A 92 17.88 -11.58 -2.34
CA ASN A 92 17.53 -10.45 -3.16
C ASN A 92 17.22 -9.21 -2.30
N ILE A 93 16.43 -9.38 -1.24
CA ILE A 93 16.12 -8.33 -0.26
C ILE A 93 17.41 -7.80 0.38
N ARG A 94 18.31 -8.68 0.83
CA ARG A 94 19.60 -8.26 1.40
C ARG A 94 20.41 -7.41 0.44
N LYS A 95 20.46 -7.81 -0.84
CA LYS A 95 21.12 -7.04 -1.90
C LYS A 95 20.47 -5.67 -2.07
N LEU A 96 19.15 -5.60 -2.18
CA LEU A 96 18.39 -4.35 -2.35
C LEU A 96 18.59 -3.39 -1.16
N LEU A 97 18.54 -3.90 0.07
CA LEU A 97 18.78 -3.11 1.28
C LEU A 97 20.21 -2.55 1.35
N MET A 98 21.20 -3.30 0.86
CA MET A 98 22.57 -2.82 0.78
C MET A 98 22.70 -1.67 -0.22
N HIS A 99 22.08 -1.79 -1.40
CA HIS A 99 22.04 -0.70 -2.38
C HIS A 99 21.34 0.54 -1.80
N GLN A 100 20.18 0.37 -1.17
CA GLN A 100 19.48 1.48 -0.51
C GLN A 100 20.36 2.17 0.53
N THR A 101 21.08 1.41 1.34
CA THR A 101 22.00 1.96 2.35
C THR A 101 23.09 2.82 1.68
N ILE A 102 23.71 2.31 0.62
CA ILE A 102 24.75 3.03 -0.13
C ILE A 102 24.18 4.33 -0.73
N ASP A 103 23.02 4.25 -1.36
CA ASP A 103 22.36 5.40 -1.99
C ASP A 103 22.01 6.48 -0.95
N MET A 104 21.52 6.08 0.22
CA MET A 104 21.25 7.01 1.33
C MET A 104 22.52 7.71 1.81
N TYR A 105 23.64 7.01 1.93
CA TYR A 105 24.92 7.63 2.29
C TYR A 105 25.41 8.62 1.22
N GLN A 106 25.22 8.29 -0.05
CA GLN A 106 25.58 9.18 -1.16
C GLN A 106 24.73 10.46 -1.15
N GLN A 107 23.42 10.35 -0.93
CA GLN A 107 22.53 11.51 -0.82
C GLN A 107 22.96 12.47 0.30
N ILE A 108 23.29 11.93 1.47
CA ILE A 108 23.79 12.71 2.61
C ILE A 108 25.11 13.40 2.26
N ARG A 109 26.04 12.67 1.63
CA ARG A 109 27.33 13.21 1.19
C ARG A 109 27.17 14.35 0.17
N ASP A 110 26.23 14.19 -0.75
CA ASP A 110 25.97 15.13 -1.84
C ASP A 110 25.13 16.33 -1.40
N GLY A 111 24.74 16.40 -0.12
CA GLY A 111 24.03 17.55 0.47
C GLY A 111 22.60 17.72 -0.05
N LYS A 112 21.96 16.63 -0.48
CA LYS A 112 20.56 16.61 -0.94
C LYS A 112 19.61 16.18 0.17
#